data_AF-A0A7W0N0H1-F1
#
_entry.id   AF-A0A7W0N0H1-F1
#
_cell.length_a   1.000
_cell.length_b   1.000
_cell.length_c   1.000
_cell.angle_alpha   90.00
_cell.angle_beta   90.00
_cell.angle_gamma   90.00
#
_symmetry.space_group_name_H-M   'P 1'
#
loop_
_entity.id
_entity.type
_entity.pdbx_description
1 polymer ?
#
loop_
_entity_poly.entity_id
_entity_poly.type
_entity_poly.pdbx_seq_one_letter_code
_entity_poly.pdbx_strand_id
1 'polypeptide(L)'
;MGAWYTIGLFVGLGVAAGVLTAGMLTSTRAALYGAAALAAAVAVGAAFLLSDWPEAIGAGVGALLGALGATPFVRGALRRGGTPGGTALLVGLGALVLAAFALIPVVGYAEAVIVPALAARLRRRAGQTHAGLRILARD
;
A
#
# COMPACT_ATOMS: atom_id res chain seq x y z
N MET A 1 21.32 4.78 -18.65
CA MET A 1 19.84 4.88 -18.49
C MET A 1 19.54 6.19 -17.78
N GLY A 2 18.41 6.86 -18.08
CA GLY A 2 18.10 8.16 -17.47
C GLY A 2 17.59 8.02 -16.02
N ALA A 3 17.77 9.07 -15.20
CA ALA A 3 17.36 9.11 -13.79
C ALA A 3 15.87 8.77 -13.57
N TRP A 4 15.00 9.02 -14.56
CA TRP A 4 13.60 8.64 -14.51
C TRP A 4 13.38 7.11 -14.39
N TYR A 5 14.29 6.30 -14.94
CA TYR A 5 14.20 4.84 -14.90
C TYR A 5 14.46 4.31 -13.47
N THR A 6 15.52 4.81 -12.83
CA THR A 6 15.88 4.42 -11.46
C THR A 6 14.84 4.93 -10.47
N ILE A 7 14.38 6.18 -10.61
CA ILE A 7 13.31 6.73 -9.77
C ILE A 7 12.04 5.88 -9.86
N GLY A 8 11.59 5.52 -11.06
CA GLY A 8 10.39 4.69 -11.24
C GLY A 8 10.51 3.33 -10.56
N LEU A 9 11.68 2.69 -10.65
CA LEU A 9 11.96 1.43 -9.97
C LEU A 9 11.90 1.57 -8.44
N PHE A 10 12.57 2.58 -7.88
CA PHE A 10 12.58 2.81 -6.43
C PHE A 10 11.20 3.21 -5.89
N VAL A 11 10.42 3.97 -6.65
CA VAL A 11 9.01 4.27 -6.32
C VAL A 11 8.19 2.98 -6.22
N GLY A 12 8.27 2.09 -7.21
CA GLY A 12 7.55 0.82 -7.21
C GLY A 12 7.97 -0.11 -6.06
N LEU A 13 9.27 -0.23 -5.80
CA LEU A 13 9.79 -0.98 -4.64
C LEU A 13 9.31 -0.39 -3.31
N GLY A 14 9.27 0.94 -3.23
CA GLY A 14 8.65 1.67 -2.13
C GLY A 14 7.21 1.23 -1.93
N VAL A 15 6.38 1.29 -2.98
CA VAL A 15 4.96 0.87 -2.93
C VAL A 15 4.84 -0.57 -2.42
N ALA A 16 5.62 -1.50 -2.95
CA ALA A 16 5.63 -2.90 -2.51
C ALA A 16 5.97 -3.02 -1.01
N ALA A 17 6.99 -2.32 -0.52
CA ALA A 17 7.35 -2.29 0.90
C ALA A 17 6.23 -1.71 1.78
N GLY A 18 5.56 -0.66 1.31
CA GLY A 18 4.38 -0.08 1.97
C GLY A 18 3.22 -1.07 2.07
N VAL A 19 2.92 -1.79 0.99
CA VAL A 19 1.86 -2.81 0.95
C VAL A 19 2.18 -3.97 1.89
N LEU A 20 3.43 -4.45 1.88
CA LEU A 20 3.90 -5.53 2.74
C LEU A 20 3.74 -5.17 4.22
N THR A 21 4.21 -3.99 4.62
CA THR A 21 4.13 -3.53 6.02
C THR A 21 2.68 -3.33 6.48
N ALA A 22 1.79 -2.85 5.60
CA ALA A 22 0.36 -2.78 5.88
C ALA A 22 -0.26 -4.18 6.10
N GLY A 23 0.18 -5.20 5.36
CA GLY A 23 -0.23 -6.60 5.57
C GLY A 23 0.22 -7.17 6.91
N MET A 24 1.40 -6.78 7.40
CA MET A 24 2.01 -7.35 8.61
C MET A 24 1.61 -6.62 9.92
N LEU A 25 1.41 -5.30 9.91
CA LEU A 25 1.32 -4.47 11.14
C LEU A 25 -0.10 -3.95 11.47
N THR A 26 -1.16 -4.46 10.84
CA THR A 26 -2.53 -3.93 11.06
C THR A 26 -3.21 -4.51 12.32
N SER A 27 -2.72 -4.15 13.51
CA SER A 27 -3.43 -4.45 14.78
C SER A 27 -4.22 -3.24 15.30
N THR A 28 -3.71 -2.01 15.15
CA THR A 28 -4.35 -0.78 15.66
C THR A 28 -4.18 0.43 14.72
N ARG A 29 -4.92 1.53 14.95
CA ARG A 29 -4.77 2.79 14.17
C ARG A 29 -3.40 3.45 14.39
N ALA A 30 -2.88 3.42 15.61
CA ALA A 30 -1.55 3.94 15.91
C ALA A 30 -0.44 3.08 15.28
N ALA A 31 -0.57 1.76 15.35
CA ALA A 31 0.35 0.84 14.67
C ALA A 31 0.41 1.06 13.16
N LEU A 32 -0.66 1.55 12.53
CA LEU A 32 -0.70 1.83 11.11
C LEU A 32 0.10 3.06 10.68
N TYR A 33 -0.01 4.16 11.42
CA TYR A 33 0.82 5.34 11.15
C TYR A 33 2.29 5.04 11.47
N GLY A 34 2.55 4.30 12.55
CA GLY A 34 3.89 3.81 12.89
C GLY A 34 4.47 2.88 11.81
N ALA A 35 3.67 1.95 11.29
CA ALA A 35 4.08 1.03 10.23
C ALA A 35 4.36 1.76 8.92
N ALA A 36 3.52 2.71 8.52
CA ALA A 36 3.73 3.51 7.32
C ALA A 36 4.98 4.40 7.45
N ALA A 37 5.18 5.02 8.61
CA ALA A 37 6.38 5.81 8.88
C ALA A 37 7.65 4.94 8.89
N LEU A 38 7.60 3.76 9.51
CA LEU A 38 8.70 2.80 9.51
C LEU A 38 9.01 2.30 8.10
N ALA A 39 7.98 1.95 7.32
CA ALA A 39 8.13 1.51 5.93
C ALA A 39 8.79 2.60 5.08
N ALA A 40 8.35 3.85 5.22
CA ALA A 40 8.94 4.98 4.54
C ALA A 40 10.38 5.21 4.97
N ALA A 41 10.68 5.18 6.26
CA ALA A 41 12.05 5.34 6.77
C ALA A 41 12.99 4.24 6.26
N VAL A 42 12.54 2.98 6.28
CA VAL A 42 13.30 1.84 5.77
C VAL A 42 13.50 1.94 4.25
N ALA A 43 12.46 2.31 3.50
CA ALA A 43 12.54 2.47 2.04
C ALA A 43 13.48 3.62 1.63
N VAL A 44 13.37 4.77 2.29
CA VAL A 44 14.27 5.93 2.08
C VAL A 44 15.70 5.53 2.43
N GLY A 45 15.91 4.90 3.59
CA GLY A 45 17.24 4.46 4.01
C GLY A 45 17.86 3.47 3.02
N ALA A 46 17.13 2.43 2.63
CA ALA A 46 17.60 1.44 1.66
C ALA A 46 17.94 2.07 0.30
N ALA A 47 17.07 2.94 -0.22
CA ALA A 47 17.31 3.62 -1.49
C ALA A 47 18.47 4.61 -1.43
N PHE A 48 18.66 5.32 -0.30
CA PHE A 48 19.79 6.22 -0.08
C PHE A 48 21.12 5.47 0.01
N LEU A 49 21.14 4.24 0.52
CA LEU A 49 22.35 3.39 0.52
C LEU A 49 22.72 2.92 -0.90
N LEU A 50 21.75 2.84 -1.81
CA LEU A 50 21.90 2.25 -3.14
C LEU A 50 22.01 3.30 -4.27
N SER A 51 21.58 4.55 -4.02
CA SER A 51 21.38 5.57 -5.06
C SER A 51 21.33 6.99 -4.47
N ASP A 52 20.91 7.97 -5.29
CA ASP A 52 20.84 9.40 -4.94
C ASP A 52 19.52 9.81 -4.25
N TRP A 53 19.46 11.07 -3.82
CA TRP A 53 18.30 11.68 -3.17
C TRP A 53 16.96 11.54 -3.92
N PRO A 54 16.87 11.71 -5.25
CA PRO A 54 15.59 11.61 -5.97
C PRO A 54 14.95 10.23 -5.83
N GLU A 55 15.75 9.18 -5.95
CA GLU A 55 15.35 7.78 -5.78
C GLU A 55 14.93 7.49 -4.35
N ALA A 56 15.66 8.02 -3.36
CA ALA A 56 15.32 7.87 -1.94
C ALA A 56 13.97 8.52 -1.61
N ILE A 57 13.73 9.73 -2.10
CA ILE A 57 12.42 10.40 -1.98
C ILE A 57 11.34 9.59 -2.68
N GLY A 58 11.61 9.09 -3.89
CA GLY A 58 10.70 8.24 -4.65
C GLY A 58 10.27 6.98 -3.88
N ALA A 59 11.23 6.26 -3.31
CA ALA A 59 10.99 5.08 -2.49
C ALA A 59 10.15 5.41 -1.25
N GLY A 60 10.45 6.52 -0.56
CA GLY A 60 9.68 6.98 0.60
C GLY A 60 8.22 7.30 0.26
N VAL A 61 8.00 8.07 -0.80
CA VAL A 61 6.65 8.42 -1.27
C VAL A 61 5.89 7.17 -1.71
N GLY A 62 6.54 6.28 -2.46
CA GLY A 62 5.98 4.98 -2.85
C GLY A 62 5.52 4.18 -1.64
N ALA A 63 6.36 4.05 -0.61
CA ALA A 63 6.05 3.31 0.61
C ALA A 63 4.85 3.90 1.36
N LEU A 64 4.75 5.22 1.46
CA LEU A 64 3.59 5.87 2.06
C LEU A 64 2.31 5.57 1.28
N LEU A 65 2.34 5.71 -0.04
CA LEU A 65 1.17 5.49 -0.90
C LEU A 65 0.74 4.02 -0.90
N GLY A 66 1.71 3.10 -0.95
CA GLY A 66 1.48 1.66 -0.84
C GLY A 66 0.82 1.27 0.49
N ALA A 67 1.37 1.74 1.61
CA ALA A 67 0.83 1.47 2.93
C ALA A 67 -0.59 2.03 3.10
N LEU A 68 -0.81 3.29 2.75
CA LEU A 68 -2.11 3.95 2.85
C LEU A 68 -3.15 3.33 1.91
N GLY A 69 -2.74 2.85 0.75
CA GLY A 69 -3.61 2.21 -0.23
C GLY A 69 -4.00 0.78 0.15
N ALA A 70 -3.08 -0.01 0.69
CA ALA A 70 -3.36 -1.38 1.14
C ALA A 70 -4.17 -1.43 2.45
N THR A 71 -4.05 -0.41 3.30
CA THR A 71 -4.67 -0.40 4.64
C THR A 71 -6.18 -0.68 4.65
N PRO A 72 -7.03 -0.04 3.82
CA PRO A 72 -8.47 -0.32 3.81
C PRO A 72 -8.79 -1.75 3.35
N PHE A 73 -7.96 -2.32 2.49
CA PHE A 73 -8.12 -3.71 2.02
C PHE A 73 -7.84 -4.70 3.16
N VAL A 74 -6.70 -4.57 3.84
CA VAL A 74 -6.32 -5.43 4.98
C VAL A 74 -7.36 -5.33 6.10
N ARG A 75 -7.76 -4.10 6.46
CA ARG A 75 -8.82 -3.89 7.47
C ARG A 75 -10.16 -4.45 7.05
N GLY A 76 -10.51 -4.32 5.78
CA GLY A 76 -11.73 -4.90 5.22
C GLY A 76 -11.75 -6.41 5.32
N ALA A 77 -10.63 -7.06 5.00
CA ALA A 77 -10.48 -8.52 5.10
C ALA A 77 -10.60 -9.01 6.55
N LEU A 78 -9.89 -8.39 7.49
CA LEU A 78 -9.95 -8.76 8.91
C LEU A 78 -11.35 -8.55 9.50
N ARG A 79 -12.04 -7.44 9.14
CA ARG A 79 -13.43 -7.18 9.59
C ARG A 79 -14.44 -8.18 9.05
N ARG A 80 -14.14 -8.85 7.93
CA ARG A 80 -14.99 -9.88 7.31
C ARG A 80 -14.68 -11.29 7.82
N GLY A 81 -13.84 -11.42 8.86
CA GLY A 81 -13.48 -12.71 9.48
C GLY A 81 -12.19 -13.33 8.95
N GLY A 82 -11.36 -12.60 8.19
CA GLY A 82 -10.05 -13.09 7.76
C GLY A 82 -9.08 -13.27 8.93
N THR A 83 -8.21 -14.29 8.87
CA THR A 83 -7.18 -14.52 9.89
C THR A 83 -5.97 -13.59 9.67
N PRO A 84 -5.33 -13.06 10.74
CA PRO A 84 -4.17 -12.18 10.58
C PRO A 84 -3.05 -12.80 9.72
N GLY A 85 -2.70 -14.06 9.99
CA GLY A 85 -1.65 -14.77 9.25
C GLY A 85 -1.99 -15.01 7.78
N GLY A 86 -3.21 -15.45 7.47
CA GLY A 86 -3.63 -15.67 6.08
C GLY A 86 -3.70 -14.36 5.29
N THR A 87 -4.18 -13.29 5.92
CA THR A 87 -4.24 -11.96 5.30
C THR A 87 -2.84 -11.41 5.04
N ALA A 88 -1.93 -11.55 6.00
CA ALA A 88 -0.53 -11.14 5.85
C ALA A 88 0.18 -11.92 4.74
N LEU A 89 -0.06 -13.23 4.63
CA LEU A 89 0.51 -14.07 3.58
C LEU A 89 0.02 -13.67 2.19
N LEU A 90 -1.29 -13.48 2.01
CA LEU A 90 -1.85 -13.07 0.72
C LEU A 90 -1.41 -11.67 0.29
N VAL A 91 -1.41 -10.72 1.24
CA VAL A 91 -0.96 -9.35 0.96
C VAL A 91 0.55 -9.32 0.72
N GLY A 92 1.32 -10.15 1.43
CA GLY A 92 2.75 -10.31 1.21
C GLY A 92 3.07 -10.88 -0.16
N LEU A 93 2.34 -11.90 -0.62
CA LEU A 93 2.44 -12.39 -2.00
C LEU A 93 2.07 -11.31 -3.02
N GLY A 94 1.02 -10.53 -2.76
CA GLY A 94 0.66 -9.38 -3.58
C GLY A 94 1.78 -8.33 -3.64
N ALA A 95 2.43 -8.05 -2.52
CA ALA A 95 3.57 -7.14 -2.45
C ALA A 95 4.78 -7.66 -3.25
N LEU A 96 5.04 -8.96 -3.26
CA LEU A 96 6.08 -9.56 -4.11
C LEU A 96 5.77 -9.40 -5.59
N VAL A 97 4.50 -9.54 -5.99
CA VAL A 97 4.08 -9.30 -7.38
C VAL A 97 4.30 -7.83 -7.77
N LEU A 98 3.95 -6.89 -6.89
CA LEU A 98 4.24 -5.46 -7.11
C LEU A 98 5.74 -5.19 -7.20
N ALA A 99 6.56 -5.80 -6.34
CA ALA A 99 8.01 -5.67 -6.40
C ALA A 99 8.58 -6.21 -7.73
N ALA A 100 8.02 -7.31 -8.25
CA ALA A 100 8.41 -7.84 -9.56
C ALA A 100 8.01 -6.89 -10.70
N PHE A 101 6.83 -6.27 -10.61
CA PHE A 101 6.38 -5.26 -11.58
C PHE A 101 7.20 -3.97 -11.54
N ALA A 102 7.72 -3.58 -10.38
CA ALA A 102 8.61 -2.43 -10.24
C ALA A 102 9.92 -2.55 -11.06
N LEU A 103 10.31 -3.76 -11.49
CA LEU A 103 11.42 -3.96 -12.42
C LEU A 103 11.17 -3.31 -13.80
N ILE A 104 9.91 -3.01 -14.12
CA ILE A 104 9.49 -2.22 -15.26
C ILE A 104 9.17 -0.80 -14.76
N PRO A 105 10.04 0.20 -14.94
CA PRO A 105 9.91 1.47 -14.20
C PRO A 105 8.65 2.28 -14.46
N VAL A 106 8.11 2.19 -15.68
CA VAL A 106 6.83 2.82 -16.03
C VAL A 106 5.71 2.27 -15.15
N VAL A 107 5.77 0.98 -14.79
CA VAL A 107 4.80 0.34 -13.91
C VAL A 107 4.97 0.82 -12.47
N GLY A 108 6.19 1.08 -12.00
CA GLY A 108 6.42 1.64 -10.66
C GLY A 108 5.71 2.99 -10.44
N TYR A 109 5.70 3.87 -11.43
CA TYR A 109 4.89 5.10 -11.37
C TYR A 109 3.38 4.82 -11.39
N ALA A 110 2.94 3.86 -12.21
CA ALA A 110 1.52 3.49 -12.28
C ALA A 110 1.02 2.90 -10.95
N GLU A 111 1.83 2.09 -10.27
CA GLU A 111 1.51 1.51 -8.96
C GLU A 111 1.29 2.59 -7.90
N ALA A 112 2.13 3.62 -7.88
CA ALA A 112 2.00 4.75 -6.96
C ALA A 112 0.66 5.49 -7.13
N VAL A 113 0.02 5.43 -8.30
CA VAL A 113 -1.30 6.05 -8.55
C VAL A 113 -2.43 5.06 -8.34
N ILE A 114 -2.30 3.83 -8.86
CA ILE A 114 -3.37 2.82 -8.88
C ILE A 114 -3.70 2.34 -7.47
N VAL A 115 -2.69 2.08 -6.63
CA VAL A 115 -2.87 1.57 -5.27
C VAL A 115 -3.72 2.51 -4.39
N PRO A 116 -3.41 3.82 -4.27
CA PRO A 116 -4.27 4.75 -3.54
C PRO A 116 -5.62 5.00 -4.23
N ALA A 117 -5.68 5.00 -5.57
CA ALA A 117 -6.94 5.15 -6.31
C ALA A 117 -7.93 4.00 -6.01
N LEU A 118 -7.42 2.76 -5.98
CA LEU A 118 -8.21 1.58 -5.62
C LEU A 118 -8.73 1.69 -4.18
N ALA A 119 -7.88 2.16 -3.26
CA ALA A 119 -8.26 2.39 -1.88
C ALA A 119 -9.38 3.44 -1.73
N ALA A 120 -9.29 4.54 -2.48
CA ALA A 120 -10.35 5.56 -2.52
C ALA A 120 -11.66 4.99 -3.05
N ARG A 121 -11.61 4.15 -4.10
CA ARG A 121 -12.78 3.48 -4.67
C ARG A 121 -13.44 2.52 -3.69
N LEU A 122 -12.66 1.77 -2.92
CA LEU A 122 -13.18 0.86 -1.88
C LEU A 122 -13.88 1.60 -0.75
N ARG A 123 -13.34 2.74 -0.31
CA ARG A 123 -13.96 3.58 0.74
C ARG A 123 -15.34 4.10 0.33
N ARG A 124 -15.51 4.51 -0.93
CA ARG A 124 -16.80 5.00 -1.46
C ARG A 124 -17.89 3.92 -1.42
N ARG A 125 -17.55 2.67 -1.71
CA ARG A 125 -18.52 1.56 -1.71
C ARG A 125 -18.96 1.14 -0.31
N ALA A 126 -18.09 1.30 0.70
CA ALA A 126 -18.42 0.95 2.08
C ALA A 126 -19.57 1.81 2.68
N GLY A 127 -19.79 3.03 2.17
CA GLY A 127 -20.89 3.90 2.60
C GLY A 127 -22.28 3.46 2.12
N GLN A 128 -22.37 2.56 1.14
CA GLN A 128 -23.64 2.20 0.49
C GLN A 128 -24.36 1.01 1.15
N THR A 129 -23.69 0.28 2.04
CA THR A 129 -24.17 -1.02 2.57
C THR A 129 -25.42 -0.92 3.47
N HIS A 130 -25.79 0.27 3.95
CA HIS A 130 -26.97 0.46 4.81
C HIS A 130 -28.17 1.11 4.10
N ALA A 131 -28.09 1.34 2.78
CA ALA A 131 -29.17 1.97 2.03
C ALA A 131 -30.44 1.09 1.99
N GLY A 132 -30.29 -0.23 1.83
CA GLY A 132 -31.42 -1.17 1.83
C GLY A 132 -32.03 -1.40 3.22
N LEU A 133 -31.23 -1.39 4.29
CA LEU A 133 -31.71 -1.58 5.66
C LEU A 133 -32.48 -0.35 6.19
N ARG A 134 -32.20 0.85 5.70
CA ARG A 134 -32.98 2.07 6.01
C ARG A 134 -34.40 2.04 5.47
N ILE A 135 -34.65 1.28 4.41
CA ILE A 135 -35.98 1.13 3.84
C ILE A 135 -36.80 0.17 4.72
N LEU A 136 -36.16 -0.89 5.25
CA LEU A 136 -36.82 -1.89 6.09
C LEU A 136 -37.11 -1.39 7.52
N ALA A 137 -36.36 -0.42 8.03
CA ALA A 137 -36.56 0.18 9.36
C ALA A 137 -37.57 1.35 9.38
N ARG A 138 -38.24 1.62 8.25
CA ARG A 138 -39.20 2.74 8.11
C ARG A 138 -40.67 2.31 8.28
N ASP A 139 -40.92 1.00 8.37
CA ASP A 139 -42.22 0.40 8.70
C ASP A 139 -42.21 -0.08 10.16
#